data_AF-A0A2M8Q982-F1
#
_entry.id   AF-A0A2M8Q982-F1
#
_cell.length_a   1.000
_cell.length_b   1.000
_cell.length_c   1.000
_cell.angle_alpha   90.00
_cell.angle_beta   90.00
_cell.angle_gamma   90.00
#
_symmetry.space_group_name_H-M   'P 1'
#
loop_
_entity.id
_entity.type
_entity.pdbx_description
1 polymer ?
#
loop_
_entity_poly.entity_id
_entity_poly.type
_entity_poly.pdbx_seq_one_letter_code
_entity_poly.pdbx_strand_id
1 'polypeptide(L)' 'MRTLYIVTYDIADDRRWRKVFKLMYGYGDRLQYSVFRCAL' A
#
# COMPACT_ATOMS: atom_id res chain seq x y z
N MET A 1 7.51 4.48 -19.78
CA MET A 1 7.80 3.29 -18.95
C MET A 1 7.29 3.60 -17.55
N ARG A 2 6.57 2.67 -16.92
CA ARG A 2 6.15 2.82 -15.52
C ARG A 2 7.21 2.20 -14.62
N THR A 3 7.54 2.89 -13.53
CA THR A 3 8.47 2.39 -12.52
C THR A 3 7.71 1.53 -11.53
N LEU A 4 8.27 0.37 -11.19
CA LEU A 4 7.71 -0.51 -10.17
C LEU A 4 8.25 -0.11 -8.80
N TYR A 5 7.35 0.14 -7.86
CA TYR A 5 7.64 0.47 -6.47
C TYR A 5 7.13 -0.63 -5.56
N ILE A 6 7.92 -0.92 -4.52
CA ILE A 6 7.46 -1.66 -3.35
C ILE A 6 7.24 -0.65 -2.23
N VAL A 7 5.99 -0.53 -1.80
CA VAL A 7 5.58 0.39 -0.74
C VAL A 7 5.31 -0.41 0.52
N THR A 8 5.97 -0.02 1.61
CA THR A 8 5.77 -0.62 2.94
C THR A 8 5.33 0.46 3.92
N TYR A 9 4.52 0.09 4.91
CA TYR A 9 4.11 1.01 5.97
C TYR A 9 4.01 0.31 7.31
N ASP A 10 4.28 1.05 8.37
CA ASP A 10 4.05 0.60 9.74
C ASP A 10 3.11 1.59 10.42
N ILE A 11 1.89 1.14 10.73
CA ILE A 11 0.82 2.00 11.22
C ILE A 11 0.13 1.30 12.38
N ALA A 12 0.35 1.82 13.58
CA ALA A 12 -0.28 1.32 14.81
C ALA A 12 -1.74 1.75 14.98
N ASP A 13 -2.13 2.94 14.47
CA ASP A 13 -3.53 3.40 14.58
C ASP A 13 -4.43 2.69 13.57
N ASP A 14 -5.36 1.88 14.05
CA ASP A 14 -6.33 1.10 13.27
C ASP A 14 -7.11 1.95 12.25
N ARG A 15 -7.54 3.16 12.64
CA ARG A 15 -8.36 4.01 11.76
C ARG A 15 -7.53 4.52 10.59
N ARG A 16 -6.28 4.93 10.84
CA ARG A 16 -5.31 5.33 9.82
C ARG A 16 -4.91 4.15 8.96
N TRP A 17 -4.68 2.97 9.55
CA TRP A 17 -4.34 1.75 8.82
C TRP A 17 -5.42 1.42 7.79
N ARG A 18 -6.71 1.41 8.18
CA ARG A 18 -7.83 1.13 7.25
C ARG A 18 -7.90 2.15 6.10
N LYS A 19 -7.64 3.44 6.38
CA LYS A 19 -7.62 4.49 5.36
C LYS A 19 -6.48 4.30 4.36
N VAL A 20 -5.26 4.05 4.85
CA VAL A 20 -4.07 3.82 4.01
C VAL A 20 -4.22 2.54 3.21
N PHE A 21 -4.70 1.46 3.83
CA PHE A 21 -4.99 0.20 3.13
C PHE A 21 -5.93 0.41 1.94
N LYS A 22 -7.07 1.09 2.16
CA LYS A 22 -8.05 1.39 1.11
C LYS A 22 -7.46 2.26 -0.01
N LEU A 23 -6.62 3.23 0.35
CA LEU A 23 -5.91 4.05 -0.62
C LEU A 23 -4.97 3.19 -1.47
N MET A 24 -4.08 2.42 -0.84
CA MET A 24 -3.08 1.60 -1.53
C MET A 24 -3.71 0.55 -2.45
N TYR A 25 -4.88 0.00 -2.07
CA TYR A 25 -5.64 -0.92 -2.92
C TYR A 25 -6.11 -0.30 -4.24
N GLY A 26 -6.22 1.03 -4.31
CA GLY A 26 -6.50 1.76 -5.56
C GLY A 26 -5.25 2.03 -6.42
N TYR A 27 -4.05 1.92 -5.86
CA TYR A 27 -2.78 2.26 -6.54
C TYR A 27 -1.92 1.04 -6.89
N GLY A 28 -2.19 -0.14 -6.34
CA GLY A 28 -1.38 -1.32 -6.61
C GLY A 28 -1.89 -2.61 -5.97
N ASP A 29 -1.13 -3.67 -6.18
CA ASP A 29 -1.45 -5.02 -5.70
C ASP A 29 -0.92 -5.23 -4.28
N ARG A 30 -1.74 -5.79 -3.39
CA ARG A 30 -1.28 -6.18 -2.05
C ARG A 30 -0.43 -7.45 -2.14
N LEU A 31 0.80 -7.39 -1.63
CA LEU A 31 1.71 -8.54 -1.54
C LEU A 31 1.73 -9.18 -0.14
N GLN A 32 1.68 -8.36 0.91
CA GLN A 32 1.64 -8.77 2.31
C GLN A 32 0.77 -7.79 3.11
N TYR A 33 0.50 -8.06 4.39
CA TYR A 33 -0.34 -7.22 5.26
C TYR A 33 -0.07 -5.71 5.14
N SER A 34 1.21 -5.30 5.14
CA SER A 34 1.60 -3.89 5.01
C SER A 34 2.54 -3.64 3.83
N VAL A 35 2.45 -4.44 2.76
CA VAL A 35 3.34 -4.35 1.59
C VAL A 35 2.53 -4.35 0.30
N PHE A 36 2.78 -3.37 -0.57
CA PHE A 36 2.12 -3.19 -1.86
C PHE A 36 3.13 -3.07 -3.01
N ARG A 37 2.73 -3.54 -4.19
CA ARG A 37 3.43 -3.35 -5.46
C ARG A 37 2.65 -2.35 -6.33
N CYS A 38 3.26 -1.22 -6.67
CA CYS A 38 2.64 -0.17 -7.47
C CYS A 38 3.42 0.08 -8.76
N ALA A 39 2.72 0.25 -9.89
CA ALA A 39 3.33 0.66 -11.17
C ALA A 39 2.98 2.12 -11.46
N LEU A 40 3.90 3.04 -11.16
CA LEU A 40 3.70 4.49 -11.22
C LEU A 40 4.55 5.11 -12.33
#